data_AF-A0A933M004-F1
#
_entry.id   AF-A0A933M004-F1
#
_cell.length_a   1.000
_cell.length_b   1.000
_cell.length_c   1.000
_cell.angle_alpha   90.00
_cell.angle_beta   90.00
_cell.angle_gamma   90.00
#
_symmetry.space_group_name_H-M   'P 1'
#
loop_
_entity.id
_entity.type
_entity.pdbx_description
1 polymer ?
#
loop_
_entity_poly.entity_id
_entity_poly.type
_entity_poly.pdbx_seq_one_letter_code
_entity_poly.pdbx_strand_id
1 'polypeptide(L)'
;MLQHEDTLIKSLAENLGDEYVLICNLTLPQIPHETDMILFSRRGIWVFGFFYLEGLYKTDGARLFAYSTQQQRYKRCRPDVIAETHQAAAALSQALEPSLNKQNIRLPWLIPVIILFNPKTNLQLADMVTTTILRPADFYEFSARTVRKFNDIVSEEELETIITLVKTTTRLVEPAPPQKKTFTRPETQHFGLTTSQWILLISMMLTFCLILGAIGVRIYQTPSLQTMLLTLWNQTLDLLR
;
A
#
# COMPACT_ATOMS: atom_id res chain seq x y z
N MET A 1 -13.12 -1.00 -1.60
CA MET A 1 -12.48 0.20 -1.03
C MET A 1 -13.57 1.21 -0.72
N LEU A 2 -14.40 1.61 -1.71
CA LEU A 2 -15.67 2.37 -1.56
C LEU A 2 -16.44 2.08 -0.26
N GLN A 3 -16.91 0.85 -0.11
CA GLN A 3 -17.76 0.48 1.03
C GLN A 3 -17.09 0.70 2.40
N HIS A 4 -15.76 0.56 2.49
CA HIS A 4 -15.06 0.76 3.76
C HIS A 4 -14.82 2.23 4.08
N GLU A 5 -14.55 3.04 3.06
CA GLU A 5 -14.44 4.49 3.22
C GLU A 5 -15.79 5.10 3.57
N ASP A 6 -16.87 4.72 2.87
CA ASP A 6 -18.24 5.17 3.16
C ASP A 6 -18.68 4.79 4.59
N THR A 7 -18.32 3.58 5.03
CA THR A 7 -18.60 3.13 6.40
C THR A 7 -17.84 3.97 7.43
N LEU A 8 -16.59 4.35 7.14
CA LEU A 8 -15.81 5.20 8.03
C LEU A 8 -16.31 6.64 8.03
N ILE A 9 -16.67 7.20 6.87
CA ILE A 9 -17.31 8.53 6.77
C ILE A 9 -18.59 8.56 7.59
N LYS A 10 -19.43 7.54 7.46
CA LYS A 10 -20.66 7.41 8.25
C LYS A 10 -20.35 7.31 9.74
N SER A 11 -19.38 6.49 10.11
CA SER A 11 -18.92 6.39 11.50
C SER A 11 -18.36 7.71 12.02
N LEU A 12 -17.66 8.50 11.21
CA LEU A 12 -17.20 9.83 11.62
C LEU A 12 -18.39 10.76 11.85
N ALA A 13 -19.32 10.82 10.90
CA ALA A 13 -20.50 11.69 11.00
C ALA A 13 -21.33 11.38 12.25
N GLU A 14 -21.54 10.11 12.57
CA GLU A 14 -22.27 9.67 13.76
C GLU A 14 -21.57 10.03 15.08
N ASN A 15 -20.23 10.10 15.09
CA ASN A 15 -19.45 10.26 16.31
C ASN A 15 -18.87 11.67 16.53
N LEU A 16 -18.63 12.43 15.46
CA LEU A 16 -17.97 13.72 15.56
C LEU A 16 -18.95 14.88 15.71
N GLY A 17 -20.23 14.73 15.35
CA GLY A 17 -21.20 15.82 15.44
C GLY A 17 -20.83 16.99 14.52
N ASP A 18 -21.49 18.14 14.72
CA ASP A 18 -21.41 19.27 13.78
C ASP A 18 -20.13 20.14 13.94
N GLU A 19 -19.29 19.88 14.95
CA GLU A 19 -18.04 20.63 15.21
C GLU A 19 -16.88 20.31 14.23
N TYR A 20 -17.15 19.49 13.23
CA TYR A 20 -16.14 18.90 12.36
C TYR A 20 -16.54 18.98 10.90
N VAL A 21 -15.57 19.34 10.06
CA VAL A 21 -15.76 19.38 8.61
C VAL A 21 -14.84 18.36 7.95
N LEU A 22 -15.44 17.43 7.22
CA LEU A 22 -14.72 16.40 6.47
C LEU A 22 -14.63 16.79 4.99
N ILE A 23 -13.42 16.80 4.45
CA ILE A 23 -13.16 17.01 3.02
C ILE A 23 -12.47 15.75 2.48
N CYS A 24 -13.05 15.15 1.44
CA CYS A 24 -12.51 13.94 0.82
C CYS A 24 -11.93 14.25 -0.56
N ASN A 25 -11.01 13.40 -1.05
CA ASN A 25 -10.42 13.47 -2.39
C ASN A 25 -9.81 14.84 -2.74
N LEU A 26 -9.03 15.39 -1.80
CA LEU A 26 -8.42 16.70 -1.97
C LEU A 26 -7.16 16.59 -2.84
N THR A 27 -7.13 17.28 -3.98
CA THR A 27 -5.90 17.43 -4.77
C THR A 27 -5.10 18.63 -4.29
N LEU A 28 -3.90 18.38 -3.76
CA LEU A 28 -2.97 19.42 -3.34
C LEU A 28 -1.95 19.72 -4.45
N PRO A 29 -1.63 20.99 -4.73
CA PRO A 29 -0.81 21.38 -5.88
C PRO A 29 0.63 20.82 -5.88
N GLN A 30 1.10 20.29 -4.73
CA GLN A 30 2.45 19.75 -4.55
C GLN A 30 2.49 18.23 -4.39
N ILE A 31 1.33 17.56 -4.37
CA ILE A 31 1.26 16.10 -4.24
C ILE A 31 0.70 15.56 -5.56
N PRO A 32 1.41 14.64 -6.24
CA PRO A 32 0.93 14.03 -7.48
C PRO A 32 -0.27 13.10 -7.26
N HIS A 33 -0.68 12.85 -6.01
CA HIS A 33 -1.75 11.94 -5.64
C HIS A 33 -2.76 12.67 -4.75
N GLU A 34 -4.03 12.32 -4.92
CA GLU A 34 -5.11 12.82 -4.08
C GLU A 34 -4.90 12.36 -2.63
N THR A 35 -5.07 13.30 -1.70
CA THR A 35 -5.23 13.01 -0.29
C THR A 35 -6.62 12.46 -0.09
N ASP A 36 -6.71 11.30 0.54
CA ASP A 36 -7.98 10.58 0.55
C ASP A 36 -9.01 11.32 1.42
N MET A 37 -8.64 11.78 2.63
CA MET A 37 -9.55 12.46 3.53
C MET A 37 -8.85 13.41 4.51
N ILE A 38 -9.46 14.56 4.79
CA ILE A 38 -8.97 15.56 5.73
C ILE A 38 -10.11 16.02 6.63
N LEU A 39 -9.91 15.89 7.93
CA LEU A 39 -10.85 16.32 8.96
C LEU A 39 -10.37 17.64 9.56
N PHE A 40 -11.24 18.64 9.55
CA PHE A 40 -11.01 19.95 10.13
C PHE A 40 -11.85 20.10 11.40
N SER A 41 -11.25 20.65 12.44
CA SER A 41 -11.94 21.10 13.65
C SER A 41 -11.13 22.18 14.34
N ARG A 42 -11.78 22.89 15.26
CA ARG A 42 -11.14 23.86 16.17
C ARG A 42 -9.98 23.28 16.96
N ARG A 43 -9.97 21.96 17.13
CA ARG A 43 -8.98 21.19 17.88
C ARG A 43 -7.73 20.82 17.05
N GLY A 44 -7.81 20.84 15.72
CA GLY A 44 -6.73 20.40 14.85
C GLY A 44 -7.18 19.98 13.47
N ILE A 45 -6.21 19.58 12.65
CA ILE A 45 -6.44 19.08 11.29
C ILE A 45 -5.84 17.67 11.19
N TRP A 46 -6.64 16.67 10.81
CA TRP A 46 -6.18 15.30 10.62
C TRP A 46 -6.16 14.96 9.14
N VAL A 47 -5.00 14.52 8.65
CA VAL A 47 -4.79 14.14 7.26
C VAL A 47 -4.75 12.61 7.19
N PHE A 48 -5.80 12.01 6.66
CA PHE A 48 -5.95 10.57 6.57
C PHE A 48 -5.42 10.03 5.24
N GLY A 49 -4.55 9.02 5.33
CA GLY A 49 -4.18 8.17 4.22
C GLY A 49 -4.73 6.76 4.43
N PHE A 50 -5.46 6.26 3.43
CA PHE A 50 -6.02 4.92 3.44
C PHE A 50 -5.17 3.97 2.62
N PHE A 51 -4.73 2.90 3.27
CA PHE A 51 -3.84 1.93 2.64
C PHE A 51 -4.35 0.50 2.80
N TYR A 52 -4.27 -0.24 1.71
CA TYR A 52 -4.53 -1.68 1.69
C TYR A 52 -3.18 -2.41 1.60
N LEU A 53 -2.63 -2.78 2.74
CA LEU A 53 -1.39 -3.57 2.85
C LEU A 53 -1.71 -5.05 3.09
N GLU A 54 -0.80 -5.97 2.80
CA GLU A 54 -0.99 -7.40 3.12
C GLU A 54 0.34 -8.01 3.54
N GLY A 55 0.34 -8.72 4.68
CA GLY A 55 1.52 -9.43 5.18
C GLY A 55 2.01 -8.92 6.54
N LEU A 56 3.29 -9.18 6.82
CA LEU A 56 3.94 -8.80 8.07
C LEU A 56 4.77 -7.52 7.83
N TYR A 57 4.51 -6.51 8.65
CA TYR A 57 5.20 -5.23 8.60
C TYR A 57 5.72 -4.87 9.98
N LYS A 58 6.80 -4.08 10.00
CA LYS A 58 7.26 -3.40 11.20
C LYS A 58 7.56 -1.94 10.89
N THR A 59 7.34 -1.08 11.86
CA THR A 59 7.85 0.30 11.80
C THR A 59 9.21 0.39 12.48
N ASP A 60 10.02 1.33 12.03
CA ASP A 60 11.25 1.76 12.70
C ASP A 60 11.38 3.27 12.49
N GLY A 61 11.06 4.03 13.55
CA GLY A 61 10.84 5.47 13.47
C GLY A 61 9.73 5.85 12.47
N ALA A 62 10.07 6.71 11.50
CA ALA A 62 9.17 7.20 10.46
C ALA A 62 9.20 6.36 9.17
N ARG A 63 9.58 5.08 9.25
CA ARG A 63 9.73 4.20 8.07
C ARG A 63 8.98 2.89 8.24
N LEU A 64 8.38 2.42 7.16
CA LEU A 64 7.72 1.12 7.11
C LEU A 64 8.61 0.05 6.45
N PHE A 65 8.69 -1.12 7.07
CA PHE A 65 9.41 -2.29 6.54
C PHE A 65 8.44 -3.47 6.36
N ALA A 66 8.49 -4.10 5.19
CA ALA A 66 7.73 -5.30 4.86
C ALA A 66 8.61 -6.54 5.01
N TYR A 67 8.10 -7.61 5.60
CA TYR A 67 8.80 -8.88 5.70
C TYR A 67 8.83 -9.58 4.32
N SER A 68 10.04 -9.91 3.85
CA SER A 68 10.23 -10.66 2.62
C SER A 68 10.43 -12.13 2.94
N THR A 69 9.45 -12.98 2.63
CA THR A 69 9.56 -14.43 2.81
C THR A 69 10.72 -15.04 2.02
N GLN A 70 11.03 -14.50 0.84
CA GLN A 70 12.16 -14.96 0.02
C GLN A 70 13.51 -14.75 0.71
N GLN A 71 13.70 -13.59 1.33
CA GLN A 71 14.98 -13.24 1.95
C GLN A 71 14.99 -13.43 3.47
N GLN A 72 13.89 -13.94 4.03
CA GLN A 72 13.68 -14.16 5.46
C GLN A 72 14.03 -12.91 6.30
N ARG A 73 13.85 -11.72 5.74
CA ARG A 73 14.22 -10.45 6.38
C ARG A 73 13.26 -9.33 6.02
N TYR A 74 13.21 -8.32 6.88
CA TYR A 74 12.49 -7.09 6.63
C TYR A 74 13.22 -6.23 5.60
N LYS A 75 12.49 -5.74 4.60
CA LYS A 75 12.96 -4.79 3.60
C LYS A 75 12.15 -3.51 3.70
N ARG A 76 12.75 -2.39 3.32
CA ARG A 76 12.03 -1.12 3.22
C ARG A 76 10.83 -1.28 2.28
N CYS A 77 9.65 -0.91 2.75
CA CYS A 77 8.43 -0.93 1.95
C CYS A 77 8.52 0.18 0.89
N ARG A 78 8.07 -0.13 -0.34
CA ARG A 78 7.92 0.85 -1.41
C ARG A 78 6.57 0.60 -2.09
N PRO A 79 5.64 1.57 -2.10
CA PRO A 79 5.74 2.86 -1.43
C PRO A 79 5.80 2.82 0.12
N ASP A 80 6.35 3.90 0.71
CA ASP A 80 6.46 4.06 2.17
C ASP A 80 5.27 4.91 2.65
N VAL A 81 4.19 4.23 3.04
CA VAL A 81 2.90 4.85 3.38
C VAL A 81 3.00 5.90 4.50
N ILE A 82 4.01 5.75 5.39
CA ILE A 82 4.30 6.73 6.43
C ILE A 82 4.82 8.01 5.79
N ALA A 83 5.85 7.89 4.95
CA ALA A 83 6.41 9.04 4.25
C ALA A 83 5.36 9.74 3.37
N GLU A 84 4.51 8.98 2.68
CA GLU A 84 3.45 9.55 1.83
C GLU A 84 2.43 10.36 2.64
N THR A 85 1.96 9.84 3.78
CA THR A 85 0.98 10.54 4.62
C THR A 85 1.58 11.80 5.26
N HIS A 86 2.85 11.74 5.68
CA HIS A 86 3.58 12.92 6.17
C HIS A 86 3.79 13.96 5.08
N GLN A 87 4.15 13.53 3.87
CA GLN A 87 4.29 14.43 2.73
C GLN A 87 2.95 15.11 2.41
N ALA A 88 1.83 14.41 2.56
CA ALA A 88 0.52 14.99 2.36
C ALA A 88 0.18 16.07 3.37
N ALA A 89 0.45 15.82 4.66
CA ALA A 89 0.31 16.83 5.70
C ALA A 89 1.23 18.03 5.47
N ALA A 90 2.50 17.81 5.11
CA ALA A 90 3.46 18.87 4.85
C ALA A 90 3.03 19.74 3.65
N ALA A 91 2.55 19.14 2.57
CA ALA A 91 2.07 19.87 1.40
C ALA A 91 0.81 20.70 1.71
N LEU A 92 -0.09 20.20 2.56
CA LEU A 92 -1.23 21.00 3.04
C LEU A 92 -0.76 22.22 3.84
N SER A 93 0.21 22.02 4.75
CA SER A 93 0.80 23.12 5.53
C SER A 93 1.41 24.19 4.61
N GLN A 94 2.26 23.78 3.67
CA GLN A 94 2.91 24.68 2.73
C GLN A 94 1.91 25.43 1.82
N ALA A 95 0.80 24.80 1.46
CA ALA A 95 -0.25 25.43 0.67
C ALA A 95 -1.02 26.50 1.47
N LEU A 96 -1.24 26.28 2.78
CA LEU A 96 -2.06 27.16 3.61
C LEU A 96 -1.27 28.29 4.27
N GLU A 97 -0.03 28.03 4.69
CA GLU A 97 0.81 28.97 5.44
C GLU A 97 0.88 30.38 4.84
N PRO A 98 1.14 30.59 3.53
CA PRO A 98 1.25 31.93 2.97
C PRO A 98 -0.04 32.76 3.10
N SER A 99 -1.20 32.11 2.97
CA SER A 99 -2.51 32.76 3.05
C SER A 99 -2.91 33.03 4.50
N LEU A 100 -2.61 32.09 5.42
CA LEU A 100 -2.89 32.25 6.85
C LEU A 100 -1.99 33.30 7.50
N ASN A 101 -0.70 33.34 7.13
CA ASN A 101 0.24 34.34 7.63
C ASN A 101 -0.18 35.78 7.25
N LYS A 102 -0.75 35.99 6.06
CA LYS A 102 -1.31 37.29 5.65
C LYS A 102 -2.48 37.75 6.51
N GLN A 103 -3.21 36.79 7.09
CA GLN A 103 -4.38 37.03 7.94
C GLN A 103 -4.03 36.96 9.43
N ASN A 104 -2.76 36.77 9.77
CA ASN A 104 -2.26 36.58 11.14
C ASN A 104 -2.95 35.40 11.88
N ILE A 105 -3.41 34.40 11.13
CA ILE A 105 -4.00 33.17 11.66
C ILE A 105 -2.90 32.12 11.79
N ARG A 106 -2.83 31.46 12.96
CA ARG A 106 -1.89 30.35 13.16
C ARG A 106 -2.49 29.06 12.63
N LEU A 107 -1.71 28.32 11.85
CA LEU A 107 -2.12 27.00 11.39
C LEU A 107 -2.22 26.05 12.59
N PRO A 108 -3.36 25.34 12.80
CA PRO A 108 -3.48 24.31 13.81
C PRO A 108 -2.49 23.16 13.57
N TRP A 109 -2.38 22.24 14.53
CA TRP A 109 -1.59 21.03 14.32
C TRP A 109 -2.16 20.18 13.19
N LEU A 110 -1.28 19.80 12.24
CA LEU A 110 -1.57 18.79 11.23
C LEU A 110 -1.08 17.43 11.70
N ILE A 111 -2.01 16.51 11.89
CA ILE A 111 -1.74 15.17 12.40
C ILE A 111 -1.93 14.17 11.24
N PRO A 112 -0.84 13.54 10.74
CA PRO A 112 -0.97 12.48 9.76
C PRO A 112 -1.51 11.21 10.42
N VAL A 113 -2.56 10.64 9.83
CA VAL A 113 -3.22 9.43 10.31
C VAL A 113 -3.28 8.40 9.19
N ILE A 114 -2.83 7.19 9.46
CA ILE A 114 -2.81 6.08 8.52
C ILE A 114 -3.90 5.10 8.91
N ILE A 115 -4.74 4.72 7.96
CA ILE A 115 -5.79 3.73 8.16
C ILE A 115 -5.47 2.49 7.32
N LEU A 116 -5.26 1.36 8.00
CA LEU A 116 -4.90 0.08 7.37
C LEU A 116 -6.14 -0.81 7.23
N PHE A 117 -6.71 -0.88 6.03
CA PHE A 117 -8.00 -1.55 5.81
C PHE A 117 -7.97 -3.07 5.82
N ASN A 118 -6.82 -3.69 5.57
CA ASN A 118 -6.76 -5.14 5.45
C ASN A 118 -6.53 -5.79 6.83
N PRO A 119 -7.47 -6.58 7.36
CA PRO A 119 -7.33 -7.25 8.65
C PRO A 119 -6.19 -8.28 8.68
N LYS A 120 -5.72 -8.74 7.50
CA LYS A 120 -4.56 -9.64 7.39
C LYS A 120 -3.21 -8.93 7.52
N THR A 121 -3.20 -7.61 7.69
CA THR A 121 -1.99 -6.85 7.95
C THR A 121 -1.57 -7.03 9.41
N ASN A 122 -0.42 -7.65 9.63
CA ASN A 122 0.20 -7.69 10.94
C ASN A 122 1.25 -6.58 10.97
N LEU A 123 1.01 -5.55 11.78
CA LEU A 123 1.93 -4.44 11.96
C LEU A 123 2.51 -4.49 13.37
N GLN A 124 3.82 -4.62 13.48
CA GLN A 124 4.57 -4.40 14.70
C GLN A 124 4.97 -2.93 14.77
N LEU A 125 4.39 -2.20 15.73
CA LEU A 125 4.74 -0.81 15.99
C LEU A 125 5.99 -0.77 16.89
N ALA A 126 7.00 0.00 16.50
CA ALA A 126 8.08 0.41 17.39
C ALA A 126 7.59 1.48 18.39
N ASP A 127 8.31 1.65 19.50
CA ASP A 127 7.93 2.59 20.57
C ASP A 127 7.95 4.08 20.12
N MET A 128 8.63 4.40 19.02
CA MET A 128 8.81 5.78 18.53
C MET A 128 8.18 6.02 17.16
N VAL A 129 6.92 5.62 16.96
CA VAL A 129 6.19 5.94 15.73
C VAL A 129 5.56 7.34 15.87
N THR A 130 5.97 8.26 15.01
CA THR A 130 5.48 9.65 14.97
C THR A 130 4.11 9.81 14.31
N THR A 131 3.51 8.71 13.84
CA THR A 131 2.29 8.68 13.04
C THR A 131 1.23 7.85 13.72
N THR A 132 0.00 8.34 13.78
CA THR A 132 -1.11 7.52 14.27
C THR A 132 -1.46 6.49 13.21
N ILE A 133 -1.33 5.20 13.54
CA ILE A 133 -1.73 4.10 12.66
C ILE A 133 -2.94 3.41 13.27
N LEU A 134 -4.04 3.38 12.53
CA LEU A 134 -5.33 2.87 12.96
C LEU A 134 -5.76 1.69 12.10
N ARG A 135 -6.42 0.72 12.72
CA ARG A 135 -7.26 -0.26 12.01
C ARG A 135 -8.69 0.26 11.97
N PRO A 136 -9.53 -0.19 11.03
CA PRO A 136 -10.93 0.23 10.95
C PRO A 136 -11.71 0.05 12.26
N ALA A 137 -11.42 -0.99 13.04
CA ALA A 137 -12.05 -1.21 14.34
C ALA A 137 -11.63 -0.19 15.41
N ASP A 138 -10.38 0.28 15.38
CA ASP A 138 -9.82 1.23 16.36
C ASP A 138 -10.25 2.67 16.05
N PHE A 139 -10.80 2.89 14.86
CA PHE A 139 -11.16 4.20 14.36
C PHE A 139 -12.27 4.88 15.17
N TYR A 140 -13.25 4.10 15.64
CA TYR A 140 -14.28 4.59 16.55
C TYR A 140 -13.65 5.16 17.82
N GLU A 141 -12.78 4.39 18.47
CA GLU A 141 -12.11 4.80 19.71
C GLU A 141 -11.22 6.03 19.48
N PHE A 142 -10.52 6.09 18.35
CA PHE A 142 -9.74 7.26 17.96
C PHE A 142 -10.61 8.53 17.87
N SER A 143 -11.75 8.46 17.16
CA SER A 143 -12.66 9.61 17.02
C SER A 143 -13.24 10.05 18.37
N ALA A 144 -13.63 9.10 19.22
CA ALA A 144 -14.25 9.39 20.52
C ALA A 144 -13.24 9.86 21.58
N ARG A 145 -12.02 9.31 21.60
CA ARG A 145 -11.05 9.53 22.68
C ARG A 145 -9.88 10.42 22.31
N THR A 146 -9.39 10.37 21.07
CA THR A 146 -8.18 11.11 20.69
C THR A 146 -8.56 12.48 20.17
N VAL A 147 -9.46 12.54 19.20
CA VAL A 147 -9.86 13.80 18.56
C VAL A 147 -10.53 14.75 19.56
N ARG A 148 -11.37 14.25 20.46
CA ARG A 148 -12.07 15.05 21.47
C ARG A 148 -11.22 15.51 22.67
N LYS A 149 -10.05 14.91 22.91
CA LYS A 149 -9.18 15.27 24.04
C LYS A 149 -8.37 16.54 23.81
N PHE A 150 -8.22 16.95 22.56
CA PHE A 150 -7.52 18.18 22.23
C PHE A 150 -8.38 19.39 22.63
N ASN A 151 -7.75 20.39 23.24
CA ASN A 151 -8.40 21.66 23.50
C ASN A 151 -8.58 22.43 22.18
N ASP A 152 -9.53 23.35 22.15
CA ASP A 152 -9.69 24.24 21.02
C ASP A 152 -8.44 25.12 20.87
N ILE A 153 -7.84 25.07 19.69
CA ILE A 153 -6.62 25.82 19.33
C ILE A 153 -6.98 27.03 18.48
N VAL A 154 -8.04 26.92 17.68
CA VAL A 154 -8.55 28.00 16.82
C VAL A 154 -10.01 28.32 17.12
N SER A 155 -10.38 29.56 16.83
CA SER A 155 -11.77 30.01 16.83
C SER A 155 -12.56 29.42 15.65
N GLU A 156 -13.89 29.47 15.73
CA GLU A 156 -14.77 29.03 14.65
C GLU A 156 -14.56 29.85 13.36
N GLU A 157 -14.37 31.17 13.49
CA GLU A 157 -14.13 32.08 12.35
C GLU A 157 -12.82 31.75 11.63
N GLU A 158 -11.76 31.45 12.40
CA GLU A 158 -10.47 31.01 11.85
C GLU A 158 -10.60 29.65 11.15
N LEU A 159 -11.36 28.71 11.73
CA LEU A 159 -11.61 27.41 11.12
C LEU A 159 -12.32 27.53 9.77
N GLU A 160 -13.39 28.31 9.71
CA GLU A 160 -14.12 28.57 8.46
C GLU A 160 -13.25 29.25 7.41
N THR A 161 -12.36 30.15 7.85
CA THR A 161 -11.37 30.78 6.97
C THR A 161 -10.39 29.73 6.41
N ILE A 162 -9.87 28.84 7.26
CA ILE A 162 -8.98 27.74 6.84
C ILE A 162 -9.69 26.84 5.82
N ILE A 163 -10.92 26.42 6.12
CA ILE A 163 -11.71 25.55 5.24
C ILE A 163 -11.95 26.25 3.90
N THR A 164 -12.30 27.53 3.91
CA THR A 164 -12.52 28.32 2.68
C THR A 164 -11.23 28.44 1.87
N LEU A 165 -10.09 28.68 2.51
CA LEU A 165 -8.78 28.71 1.85
C LEU A 165 -8.43 27.36 1.23
N VAL A 166 -8.70 26.26 1.92
CA VAL A 166 -8.50 24.91 1.37
C VAL A 166 -9.37 24.75 0.11
N LYS A 167 -10.67 25.02 0.19
CA LYS A 167 -11.61 24.85 -0.93
C LYS A 167 -11.32 25.75 -2.13
N THR A 168 -10.71 26.91 -1.92
CA THR A 168 -10.36 27.87 -3.00
C THR A 168 -8.98 27.62 -3.60
N THR A 169 -8.02 27.19 -2.78
CA THR A 169 -6.63 26.92 -3.21
C THR A 169 -6.52 25.55 -3.90
N THR A 170 -7.39 24.62 -3.54
CA THR A 170 -7.42 23.28 -4.12
C THR A 170 -8.62 23.14 -5.04
N ARG A 171 -8.44 22.45 -6.17
CA ARG A 171 -9.59 21.98 -6.94
C ARG A 171 -10.18 20.82 -6.16
N LEU A 172 -11.35 21.04 -5.56
CA LEU A 172 -12.21 19.94 -5.16
C LEU A 172 -12.61 19.20 -6.45
N VAL A 173 -12.03 18.02 -6.66
CA VAL A 173 -12.47 17.13 -7.72
C VAL A 173 -13.70 16.41 -7.18
N GLU A 174 -14.83 16.51 -7.90
CA GLU A 174 -16.00 15.69 -7.61
C GLU A 174 -15.56 14.21 -7.55
N PRO A 175 -15.96 13.43 -6.53
CA PRO A 175 -15.35 12.14 -6.24
C PRO A 175 -15.34 11.27 -7.49
N ALA A 176 -14.15 11.12 -8.09
CA ALA A 176 -13.96 10.17 -9.17
C ALA A 176 -14.24 8.78 -8.60
N PRO A 177 -14.84 7.86 -9.38
CA PRO A 177 -15.01 6.48 -8.94
C PRO A 177 -13.64 5.97 -8.47
N PRO A 178 -13.51 5.56 -7.20
CA PRO A 178 -12.22 5.48 -6.54
C PRO A 178 -11.34 4.48 -7.25
N GLN A 179 -10.22 5.02 -7.72
CA GLN A 179 -9.15 4.18 -8.20
C GLN A 179 -8.60 3.46 -6.97
N LYS A 180 -8.88 2.16 -6.91
CA LYS A 180 -8.30 1.27 -5.91
C LYS A 180 -6.77 1.41 -6.04
N LYS A 181 -6.13 2.16 -5.12
CA LYS A 181 -4.68 2.16 -4.91
C LYS A 181 -4.30 0.75 -4.45
N THR A 182 -4.27 -0.16 -5.41
CA THR A 182 -3.96 -1.55 -5.20
C THR A 182 -2.45 -1.57 -5.09
N PHE A 183 -1.94 -1.60 -3.87
CA PHE A 183 -0.54 -1.93 -3.66
C PHE A 183 -0.37 -3.35 -4.18
N THR A 184 0.18 -3.46 -5.40
CA THR A 184 0.51 -4.73 -5.99
C THR A 184 1.53 -5.38 -5.08
N ARG A 185 1.10 -6.41 -4.36
CA ARG A 185 1.98 -7.33 -3.65
C ARG A 185 3.14 -7.61 -4.60
N PRO A 186 4.42 -7.40 -4.19
CA PRO A 186 5.53 -7.77 -5.04
C PRO A 186 5.32 -9.22 -5.44
N GLU A 187 5.23 -9.46 -6.75
CA GLU A 187 5.00 -10.79 -7.31
C GLU A 187 5.92 -11.77 -6.57
N THR A 188 5.33 -12.83 -6.04
CA THR A 188 6.08 -13.83 -5.28
C THR A 188 6.95 -14.61 -6.26
N GLN A 189 8.11 -14.07 -6.57
CA GLN A 189 9.12 -14.74 -7.38
C GLN A 189 9.70 -15.91 -6.57
N HIS A 190 9.31 -17.15 -6.85
CA HIS A 190 9.98 -18.31 -6.26
C HIS A 190 11.28 -18.54 -7.04
N PHE A 191 12.44 -18.40 -6.38
CA PHE A 191 13.77 -18.48 -6.99
C PHE A 191 14.02 -17.51 -8.15
N GLY A 192 13.45 -16.29 -8.08
CA GLY A 192 13.61 -15.28 -9.13
C GLY A 192 12.72 -15.52 -10.36
N LEU A 193 11.88 -16.56 -10.35
CA LEU A 193 10.92 -16.87 -11.40
C LEU A 193 9.49 -16.59 -10.93
N THR A 194 8.66 -16.00 -11.79
CA THR A 194 7.23 -15.78 -11.52
C THR A 194 6.46 -17.10 -11.57
N THR A 195 5.27 -17.16 -10.97
CA THR A 195 4.42 -18.36 -10.99
C THR A 195 4.09 -18.80 -12.42
N SER A 196 3.87 -17.85 -13.33
CA SER A 196 3.67 -18.13 -14.76
C SER A 196 4.91 -18.77 -15.40
N GLN A 197 6.12 -18.34 -15.02
CA GLN A 197 7.37 -18.95 -15.51
C GLN A 197 7.55 -20.37 -14.97
N TRP A 198 7.18 -20.64 -13.71
CA TRP A 198 7.20 -22.01 -13.15
C TRP A 198 6.24 -22.95 -13.88
N ILE A 199 5.02 -22.49 -14.16
CA ILE A 199 4.04 -23.26 -14.94
C ILE A 199 4.60 -23.59 -16.33
N LEU A 200 5.26 -22.63 -16.98
CA LEU A 200 5.85 -22.81 -18.30
C LEU A 200 7.02 -23.81 -18.26
N LEU A 201 7.88 -23.74 -17.25
CA LEU A 201 9.03 -24.62 -17.10
C LEU A 201 8.60 -26.07 -16.82
N ILE A 202 7.61 -26.27 -15.93
CA ILE A 202 7.04 -27.60 -15.68
C ILE A 202 6.39 -28.16 -16.94
N SER A 203 5.62 -27.35 -17.67
CA SER A 203 5.00 -27.75 -18.95
C SER A 203 6.06 -28.17 -19.98
N MET A 204 7.15 -27.42 -20.09
CA MET A 204 8.25 -27.73 -21.01
C MET A 204 8.98 -29.02 -20.61
N MET A 205 9.21 -29.26 -19.32
CA MET A 205 9.83 -30.50 -18.84
C MET A 205 8.93 -31.71 -19.12
N LEU A 206 7.63 -31.58 -18.90
CA LEU A 206 6.65 -32.66 -19.08
C LEU A 206 6.49 -33.03 -20.56
N THR A 207 6.44 -32.04 -21.45
CA THR A 207 6.44 -32.26 -22.90
C THR A 207 7.74 -32.90 -23.38
N PHE A 208 8.90 -32.48 -22.86
CA PHE A 208 10.19 -33.11 -23.18
C PHE A 208 10.24 -34.58 -22.75
N CYS A 209 9.75 -34.92 -21.54
CA CYS A 209 9.64 -36.30 -21.08
C CYS A 209 8.74 -37.16 -21.99
N LEU A 210 7.60 -36.62 -22.45
CA LEU A 210 6.71 -37.33 -23.36
C LEU A 210 7.37 -37.59 -24.73
N ILE A 211 8.12 -36.62 -25.26
CA ILE A 211 8.86 -36.77 -26.53
C ILE A 211 9.93 -37.85 -26.39
N LEU A 212 10.74 -37.81 -25.32
CA LEU A 212 11.76 -38.83 -25.06
C LEU A 212 11.13 -40.22 -24.87
N GLY A 213 10.01 -40.30 -24.16
CA GLY A 213 9.25 -41.55 -24.00
C GLY A 213 8.77 -42.11 -25.33
N ALA A 214 8.20 -41.28 -26.20
CA ALA A 214 7.75 -41.69 -27.52
C ALA A 214 8.91 -42.15 -28.43
N ILE A 215 10.05 -41.46 -28.38
CA ILE A 215 11.27 -41.85 -29.10
C ILE A 215 11.79 -43.18 -28.57
N GLY A 216 11.87 -43.34 -27.24
CA GLY A 216 12.32 -44.58 -26.60
C GLY A 216 11.46 -45.78 -26.96
N VAL A 217 10.14 -45.63 -26.96
CA VAL A 217 9.20 -46.68 -27.39
C VAL A 217 9.42 -47.02 -28.87
N ARG A 218 9.60 -46.03 -29.74
CA ARG A 218 9.89 -46.28 -31.16
C ARG A 218 11.20 -47.04 -31.35
N ILE A 219 12.28 -46.62 -30.70
CA ILE A 219 13.59 -47.28 -30.78
C ILE A 219 13.49 -48.72 -30.29
N TYR A 220 12.75 -48.95 -29.20
CA TYR A 220 12.54 -50.29 -28.65
C TYR A 220 11.77 -51.20 -29.62
N GLN A 221 10.81 -50.66 -30.36
CA GLN A 221 10.00 -51.42 -31.32
C GLN A 221 10.74 -51.69 -32.65
N THR A 222 11.83 -50.99 -32.95
CA THR A 222 12.63 -51.18 -34.18
C THR A 222 13.96 -51.90 -33.89
N PRO A 223 14.03 -53.23 -34.08
CA PRO A 223 15.22 -54.02 -33.74
C PRO A 223 16.49 -53.63 -34.52
N SER A 224 16.37 -53.02 -35.70
CA SER A 224 17.50 -52.51 -36.49
C SER A 224 18.20 -51.30 -35.86
N LEU A 225 17.47 -50.46 -35.12
CA LEU A 225 18.06 -49.32 -34.42
C LEU A 225 18.78 -49.74 -33.14
N GLN A 226 18.30 -50.80 -32.47
CA GLN A 226 18.97 -51.34 -31.29
C GLN A 226 20.36 -51.90 -31.61
N THR A 227 20.47 -52.67 -32.70
CA THR A 227 21.77 -53.23 -33.13
C THR A 227 22.75 -52.15 -33.58
N MET A 228 22.25 -51.10 -34.26
CA MET A 228 23.06 -49.94 -34.66
C MET A 228 23.55 -49.12 -33.46
N LEU A 229 22.70 -48.89 -32.45
CA LEU A 229 23.09 -48.16 -31.23
C LEU A 229 24.10 -48.93 -30.38
N LEU A 230 23.94 -50.24 -30.25
CA LEU A 230 24.89 -51.11 -29.55
C LEU A 230 26.27 -51.13 -30.23
N THR A 231 26.31 -51.15 -31.56
CA THR A 231 27.58 -51.10 -32.30
C THR A 231 28.28 -49.75 -32.17
N LEU A 232 27.54 -48.64 -32.25
CA LEU A 232 28.06 -47.30 -32.01
C LEU A 232 28.59 -47.14 -30.57
N TRP A 233 27.85 -47.61 -29.57
CA TRP A 233 28.26 -47.54 -28.16
C TRP A 233 29.57 -48.30 -27.90
N ASN A 234 29.70 -49.50 -28.46
CA ASN A 234 30.93 -50.29 -28.33
C ASN A 234 32.12 -49.61 -29.02
N GLN A 235 31.94 -49.04 -30.22
CA GLN A 235 32.99 -48.27 -30.90
C GLN A 235 33.43 -47.04 -30.09
N THR A 236 32.51 -46.33 -29.43
CA THR A 236 32.87 -45.20 -28.55
C THR A 236 33.59 -45.64 -27.28
N LEU A 237 33.24 -46.80 -26.70
CA LEU A 237 33.96 -47.34 -25.54
C LEU A 237 35.38 -47.77 -25.90
N ASP A 238 35.58 -48.33 -27.09
CA ASP A 238 36.91 -48.71 -27.58
C ASP A 238 37.80 -47.49 -27.85
N LEU A 239 37.22 -46.34 -28.24
CA LEU A 239 37.96 -45.07 -28.41
C LEU A 239 38.33 -44.39 -27.08
N LEU A 240 37.66 -44.76 -25.98
CA LEU A 240 37.90 -44.20 -24.64
C LEU A 240 38.86 -45.05 -23.79
N ARG A 241 39.26 -46.23 -24.25
CA ARG A 241 40.27 -47.11 -23.62
C ARG A 241 41.64 -46.90 -24.23
#